data_AF-A0A536GFA7-F1
#
_entry.id   AF-A0A536GFA7-F1
#
_cell.length_a   1.000
_cell.length_b   1.000
_cell.length_c   1.000
_cell.angle_alpha   90.00
_cell.angle_beta   90.00
_cell.angle_gamma   90.00
#
_symmetry.space_group_name_H-M   'P 1'
#
loop_
_entity.id
_entity.type
_entity.pdbx_description
1 polymer ?
#
loop_
_entity_poly.entity_id
_entity_poly.type
_entity_poly.pdbx_seq_one_letter_code
_entity_poly.pdbx_strand_id
1 'polypeptide(L)' 'MAAYTLLQLFEVGVASVILLIGVLKGWPPVALLGGGFLIGKAILNILWPEGGSVYRRSLIGYGIAAVFVLGGVIFAHFAA' A
#
# COMPACT_ATOMS: atom_id res chain seq x y z
N MET A 1 7.33 -7.20 21.39
CA MET A 1 6.58 -7.16 20.11
C MET A 1 6.92 -8.37 19.28
N ALA A 2 5.97 -8.92 18.54
CA ALA A 2 6.27 -10.01 17.61
C ALA A 2 7.15 -9.47 16.45
N ALA A 3 8.07 -10.30 15.95
CA ALA A 3 8.94 -9.94 14.80
C ALA A 3 8.13 -9.49 13.58
N TYR A 4 6.96 -10.12 13.37
CA TYR A 4 6.01 -9.75 12.32
C TYR A 4 5.45 -8.33 12.47
N THR A 5 5.18 -7.89 13.69
CA THR A 5 4.71 -6.51 13.96
C THR A 5 5.78 -5.48 13.64
N LEU A 6 7.04 -5.76 13.98
CA LEU A 6 8.16 -4.87 13.64
C LEU A 6 8.34 -4.75 12.11
N LEU A 7 8.21 -5.86 11.39
CA LEU A 7 8.25 -5.85 9.93
C LEU A 7 7.11 -5.00 9.36
N GLN A 8 5.88 -5.18 9.86
CA GLN A 8 4.73 -4.38 9.41
C GLN A 8 4.92 -2.89 9.65
N LEU A 9 5.44 -2.49 10.83
CA LEU A 9 5.72 -1.09 11.14
C LEU A 9 6.81 -0.52 10.22
N PHE A 10 7.86 -1.28 9.95
CA PHE A 10 8.91 -0.89 9.02
C PHE A 10 8.35 -0.68 7.61
N GLU A 11 7.56 -1.63 7.09
CA GLU A 11 6.96 -1.53 5.76
C GLU A 11 6.00 -0.35 5.64
N VAL A 12 5.18 -0.09 6.67
CA VAL A 12 4.31 1.10 6.74
C VAL A 12 5.14 2.39 6.74
N GLY A 13 6.25 2.42 7.50
CA GLY A 13 7.17 3.55 7.51
C GLY A 13 7.76 3.83 6.13
N VAL A 14 8.27 2.81 5.45
CA VAL A 14 8.82 2.92 4.09
C VAL A 14 7.75 3.40 3.10
N ALA A 15 6.56 2.81 3.11
CA ALA A 15 5.47 3.21 2.21
C ALA A 15 5.01 4.66 2.44
N SER A 16 5.01 5.12 3.70
CA SER A 16 4.70 6.50 4.06
C SER A 16 5.76 7.48 3.54
N VAL A 17 7.04 7.12 3.60
CA VAL A 17 8.13 7.93 3.03
C VAL A 17 8.01 8.02 1.52
N ILE A 18 7.73 6.91 0.84
CA ILE A 18 7.50 6.88 -0.62
C ILE A 18 6.34 7.81 -1.00
N LEU A 19 5.21 7.71 -0.30
CA LEU A 19 4.06 8.58 -0.50
C LEU A 19 4.45 10.05 -0.32
N LEU A 20 5.10 10.38 0.80
CA LEU A 20 5.51 11.75 1.12
C LEU A 20 6.45 12.33 0.06
N ILE A 21 7.45 11.56 -0.39
CA ILE A 21 8.37 11.98 -1.47
C ILE A 21 7.58 12.25 -2.75
N GLY A 22 6.67 11.34 -3.13
CA GLY A 22 5.85 11.49 -4.31
C GLY A 22 4.99 12.77 -4.27
N VAL A 23 4.38 13.07 -3.13
CA VAL A 23 3.59 14.29 -2.93
C VAL A 23 4.47 15.54 -2.99
N LEU A 24 5.56 15.57 -2.22
CA LEU A 24 6.44 16.75 -2.13
C LEU A 24 7.16 17.09 -3.43
N LYS A 25 7.43 16.09 -4.27
CA LYS A 25 8.08 16.27 -5.58
C LYS A 25 7.09 16.43 -6.73
N GLY A 26 5.79 16.36 -6.48
CA GLY A 26 4.77 16.38 -7.54
C GLY A 26 4.94 15.23 -8.52
N TRP A 27 5.22 14.02 -8.01
CA TRP A 27 5.39 12.78 -8.78
C TRP A 27 4.21 11.84 -8.53
N PRO A 28 3.09 11.99 -9.27
CA PRO A 28 1.88 11.22 -9.03
C PRO A 28 2.10 9.71 -9.00
N PRO A 29 2.88 9.08 -9.90
CA PRO A 29 3.10 7.63 -9.86
C PRO A 29 3.76 7.16 -8.56
N VAL A 30 4.68 7.96 -8.01
CA VAL A 30 5.39 7.62 -6.76
C VAL A 30 4.46 7.80 -5.56
N ALA A 31 3.65 8.87 -5.54
CA ALA A 31 2.65 9.07 -4.50
C ALA A 31 1.63 7.93 -4.48
N LEU A 32 1.14 7.55 -5.66
CA LEU A 32 0.21 6.42 -5.83
C LEU A 32 0.82 5.10 -5.39
N LEU A 33 2.09 4.84 -5.72
CA LEU A 33 2.80 3.64 -5.28
C LEU A 33 2.82 3.54 -3.73
N GLY A 34 3.26 4.60 -3.05
CA GLY A 34 3.31 4.65 -1.59
C GLY A 34 1.94 4.50 -0.95
N GLY A 35 0.94 5.24 -1.46
CA GLY A 35 -0.45 5.14 -1.01
C GLY A 35 -1.05 3.73 -1.22
N GLY A 36 -0.78 3.11 -2.37
CA GLY A 36 -1.19 1.75 -2.67
C GLY A 36 -0.64 0.72 -1.68
N PHE A 37 0.66 0.80 -1.35
CA PHE A 37 1.24 -0.07 -0.34
C PHE A 37 0.58 0.09 1.04
N LEU A 38 0.27 1.34 1.43
CA LEU A 38 -0.44 1.61 2.68
C LEU A 38 -1.87 1.03 2.68
N ILE A 39 -2.60 1.15 1.57
CA ILE A 39 -3.91 0.52 1.39
C ILE A 39 -3.80 -1.00 1.55
N GLY A 40 -2.81 -1.63 0.89
CA GLY A 40 -2.58 -3.06 0.99
C GLY A 40 -2.30 -3.51 2.42
N LYS A 41 -1.49 -2.73 3.17
CA LYS A 41 -1.22 -2.97 4.59
C LYS A 41 -2.43 -2.77 5.48
N ALA A 42 -3.26 -1.76 5.20
CA ALA A 42 -4.50 -1.53 5.93
C ALA A 42 -5.46 -2.72 5.76
N ILE A 43 -5.66 -3.19 4.53
CA ILE A 43 -6.52 -4.36 4.25
C ILE A 43 -5.99 -5.62 4.93
N LEU A 44 -4.68 -5.85 4.86
CA LEU A 44 -4.01 -6.93 5.58
C LEU A 44 -4.33 -6.95 7.08
N ASN A 45 -4.34 -5.76 7.70
CA ASN A 45 -4.63 -5.61 9.12
C ASN A 45 -6.13 -5.70 9.44
N ILE A 46 -6.99 -5.21 8.55
CA ILE A 46 -8.46 -5.36 8.68
C ILE A 46 -8.85 -6.84 8.62
N LEU A 47 -8.24 -7.62 7.73
CA LEU A 47 -8.47 -9.06 7.62
C LEU A 47 -7.75 -9.87 8.70
N TRP A 48 -7.03 -9.23 9.63
CA TRP A 48 -6.32 -9.94 10.69
C TRP A 48 -7.25 -10.79 11.57
N PRO A 49 -8.39 -10.28 12.07
CA PRO A 49 -9.30 -11.02 12.96
C PRO A 49 -10.03 -12.18 12.27
N GLU A 50 -10.17 -12.16 10.95
CA GLU A 50 -10.80 -13.24 10.17
C GLU A 50 -9.97 -14.52 10.15
N GLY A 51 -8.72 -14.45 10.63
CA GLY A 51 -7.79 -15.57 10.64
C GLY A 51 -7.28 -15.95 9.25
N GLY A 52 -6.79 -17.18 9.12
CA GLY A 52 -6.19 -17.70 7.89
C GLY A 52 -4.71 -17.29 7.70
N SER A 53 -4.15 -17.71 6.56
CA SER A 53 -2.73 -17.50 6.28
C SER A 53 -2.41 -16.02 6.00
N VAL A 54 -1.19 -15.60 6.36
CA VAL A 54 -0.66 -14.29 5.94
C VAL A 54 -0.69 -14.16 4.42
N TYR A 55 -0.39 -15.25 3.69
CA TYR A 55 -0.41 -15.26 2.23
C TYR A 55 -1.77 -14.88 1.63
N ARG A 56 -2.87 -15.48 2.11
CA ARG A 56 -4.23 -15.17 1.61
C ARG A 56 -4.56 -13.69 1.78
N ARG A 57 -4.31 -13.16 2.97
CA ARG A 57 -4.60 -11.76 3.29
C ARG A 57 -3.70 -10.82 2.47
N SER A 58 -2.43 -11.19 2.25
CA SER A 58 -1.50 -10.44 1.40
C SER A 58 -1.97 -10.40 -0.05
N LEU A 59 -2.46 -11.52 -0.57
CA LEU A 59 -2.98 -11.59 -1.94
C LEU A 59 -4.18 -10.65 -2.12
N ILE A 60 -5.11 -10.63 -1.16
CA ILE A 60 -6.28 -9.75 -1.20
C ILE A 60 -5.84 -8.28 -1.06
N GLY A 61 -5.04 -7.97 -0.04
CA GLY A 61 -4.60 -6.60 0.24
C GLY A 61 -3.79 -6.00 -0.91
N TYR A 62 -2.79 -6.73 -1.42
CA TYR A 62 -1.97 -6.25 -2.52
C TYR A 62 -2.67 -6.32 -3.88
N GLY A 63 -3.62 -7.25 -4.06
CA GLY A 63 -4.46 -7.27 -5.26
C GLY A 63 -5.31 -6.00 -5.36
N ILE A 64 -5.97 -5.61 -4.27
CA ILE A 64 -6.76 -4.36 -4.22
C ILE A 64 -5.83 -3.15 -4.37
N ALA A 65 -4.69 -3.13 -3.67
CA ALA A 65 -3.70 -2.07 -3.82
C ALA A 65 -3.25 -1.89 -5.28
N ALA A 66 -2.97 -2.98 -6.00
CA ALA A 66 -2.55 -2.92 -7.40
C ALA A 66 -3.62 -2.28 -8.29
N VAL A 67 -4.90 -2.58 -8.07
CA VAL A 67 -6.01 -1.93 -8.79
C VAL A 67 -6.02 -0.41 -8.53
N PHE A 68 -5.82 0.01 -7.28
CA PHE A 68 -5.75 1.43 -6.94
C PHE A 68 -4.55 2.13 -7.57
N VAL A 69 -3.35 1.52 -7.54
CA VAL A 69 -2.16 2.11 -8.14
C VAL A 69 -2.30 2.19 -9.66
N LEU A 70 -2.68 1.09 -10.32
CA LEU A 70 -2.81 1.06 -11.78
C LEU A 70 -3.92 1.99 -12.26
N GLY A 71 -5.09 1.94 -11.62
CA GLY A 71 -6.21 2.83 -11.92
C GLY A 71 -5.81 4.30 -11.72
N GLY A 72 -5.20 4.61 -10.57
CA GLY A 72 -4.71 5.95 -10.28
C GLY A 72 -3.66 6.45 -11.29
N VAL A 73 -2.73 5.59 -11.72
CA VAL A 73 -1.68 5.96 -12.69
C VAL A 73 -2.30 6.20 -14.06
N ILE A 74 -3.25 5.36 -14.48
CA ILE A 74 -4.02 5.55 -15.72
C ILE A 74 -4.76 6.90 -15.67
N PHE A 75 -5.50 7.16 -14.59
CA PHE A 75 -6.18 8.45 -14.42
C PHE A 75 -5.21 9.63 -14.43
N ALA A 76 -4.08 9.53 -13.71
CA ALA A 76 -3.07 10.59 -13.69
C ALA A 76 -2.42 10.83 -15.06
N HIS A 77 -2.38 9.83 -15.95
CA HIS A 77 -1.85 9.98 -17.30
C HIS A 77 -2.84 10.64 -18.26
N PHE A 78 -4.14 10.36 -18.11
CA PHE A 78 -5.17 10.84 -19.04
C PHE A 78 -5.94 12.08 -18.57
N ALA A 79 -5.93 12.38 -17.27
CA ALA A 79 -6.67 13.50 -16.68
C ALA A 79 -5.78 14.68 -16.25
N ALA A 80 -4.46 14.56 -16.36
CA ALA A 80 -3.49 15.64 -16.14
C ALA A 80 -3.00 16.21 -17.47
#